data_AF-A0A6J0YE83-F1
#
_entry.id   AF-A0A6J0YE83-F1
#
_cell.length_a   1.000
_cell.length_b   1.000
_cell.length_c   1.000
_cell.angle_alpha   90.00
_cell.angle_beta   90.00
_cell.angle_gamma   90.00
#
_symmetry.space_group_name_H-M   'P 1'
#
loop_
_entity.id
_entity.type
_entity.pdbx_description
1 polymer ?
#
loop_
_entity_poly.entity_id
_entity_poly.type
_entity_poly.pdbx_seq_one_letter_code
_entity_poly.pdbx_strand_id
1 'polypeptide(L)'
;MCWYRKLSKGIWRTSFQAWGKKFLEKNPMNLLMIWFVFTLGEKIIMRLCPTEEETVALLSKVLNGNKLASEALAKVVHQDVFFSDPALESVEVSIPQDILGIWVDPIDSTYQYIKGSADIKPNQGIFPSGLQCVTILIGVYDTRTGVPLMGVINQPFVSQDLNTLRWKGQCYWGLSYLGTNIHSLLPPVSTRSNSETQSQVTQKPSSEGSHPFAAVISTSEKEAIKGALSRVCGERVFRAAGAGYKSLCVVLGLVDIYIFSEDTTFKWDSCAAHAILRAMGGGMVDLKQCLERNPDAGLDLPQLVYHVGNEGAAGVDQWANKGGLIAYRSEKQLEAFLGRLLQHLAPVATHT
;
A
#
# COMPACT_ATOMS: atom_id res chain seq x y z
N MET A 1 6.17 13.44 -3.50
CA MET A 1 6.11 14.24 -4.75
C MET A 1 7.27 13.98 -5.71
N CYS A 2 8.50 13.71 -5.25
CA CYS A 2 9.65 13.46 -6.15
C CYS A 2 9.59 12.12 -6.92
N TRP A 3 8.85 11.12 -6.40
CA TRP A 3 8.55 9.86 -7.11
C TRP A 3 7.60 10.05 -8.32
N TYR A 4 6.68 11.01 -8.23
CA TYR A 4 5.66 11.28 -9.26
C TYR A 4 6.28 11.86 -10.55
N ARG A 5 7.35 12.66 -10.42
CA ARG A 5 8.08 13.27 -11.54
C ARG A 5 8.81 12.27 -12.42
N LYS A 6 8.94 11.01 -11.99
CA LYS A 6 9.72 9.97 -12.66
C LYS A 6 8.87 8.90 -13.33
N LEU A 7 7.66 8.66 -12.81
CA LEU A 7 6.59 8.07 -13.63
C LEU A 7 6.25 8.98 -14.82
N SER A 8 6.44 10.30 -14.70
CA SER A 8 6.23 11.25 -15.81
C SER A 8 7.46 11.58 -16.67
N LYS A 9 8.71 11.32 -16.22
CA LYS A 9 9.94 11.61 -17.01
C LYS A 9 10.86 10.42 -17.29
N GLY A 10 10.82 9.35 -16.49
CA GLY A 10 11.77 8.22 -16.57
C GLY A 10 11.29 7.05 -17.42
N ILE A 11 9.99 6.72 -17.38
CA ILE A 11 9.38 5.68 -18.24
C ILE A 11 9.17 6.18 -19.68
N TRP A 12 9.31 7.49 -19.91
CA TRP A 12 8.94 8.14 -21.18
C TRP A 12 10.11 8.38 -22.14
N ARG A 13 11.35 7.96 -21.85
CA ARG A 13 12.53 8.40 -22.65
C ARG A 13 13.37 7.34 -23.35
N THR A 14 13.15 6.04 -23.17
CA THR A 14 14.02 5.03 -23.83
C THR A 14 13.35 4.03 -24.76
N SER A 15 12.01 4.01 -24.88
CA SER A 15 11.32 3.14 -25.87
C SER A 15 10.31 3.84 -26.79
N PHE A 16 10.36 5.17 -26.94
CA PHE A 16 9.46 5.91 -27.86
C PHE A 16 10.12 7.11 -28.54
N GLN A 17 11.34 6.95 -29.08
CA GLN A 17 12.06 8.02 -29.78
C GLN A 17 11.43 8.48 -31.12
N ALA A 18 10.36 7.87 -31.61
CA ALA A 18 9.75 8.26 -32.90
C ALA A 18 8.42 9.04 -32.80
N TRP A 19 7.82 9.24 -31.61
CA TRP A 19 6.44 9.77 -31.50
C TRP A 19 6.29 11.04 -30.66
N GLY A 20 7.41 11.64 -30.22
CA GLY A 20 7.42 12.78 -29.28
C GLY A 20 6.95 14.15 -29.81
N LYS A 21 6.43 14.26 -31.04
CA LYS A 21 6.01 15.56 -31.61
C LYS A 21 4.50 15.80 -31.65
N LYS A 22 3.65 14.79 -31.42
CA LYS A 22 2.17 14.94 -31.50
C LYS A 22 1.44 14.85 -30.15
N PHE A 23 2.11 14.43 -29.07
CA PHE A 23 1.47 14.26 -27.76
C PHE A 23 1.38 15.57 -26.93
N LEU A 24 2.23 16.56 -27.21
CA LEU A 24 2.27 17.83 -26.47
C LEU A 24 1.14 18.84 -26.83
N GLU A 25 0.38 18.61 -27.90
CA GLU A 25 -0.61 19.58 -28.38
C GLU A 25 -2.08 19.25 -28.05
N LYS A 26 -2.41 18.05 -27.54
CA LYS A 26 -3.83 17.61 -27.52
C LYS A 26 -4.44 17.14 -26.19
N ASN A 27 -3.72 17.13 -25.06
CA ASN A 27 -4.32 16.74 -23.77
C ASN A 27 -3.73 17.52 -22.58
N PRO A 28 -4.36 18.63 -22.15
CA PRO A 28 -3.93 19.41 -20.99
C PRO A 28 -4.51 18.88 -19.67
N MET A 29 -4.56 17.55 -19.46
CA MET A 29 -4.86 16.98 -18.14
C MET A 29 -3.55 16.77 -17.38
N ASN A 30 -2.99 17.88 -16.92
CA ASN A 30 -2.01 17.87 -15.84
C ASN A 30 -2.67 17.20 -14.63
N LEU A 31 -2.10 16.08 -14.15
CA LEU A 31 -2.38 15.58 -12.79
C LEU A 31 -1.76 16.57 -11.78
N LEU A 32 -2.35 17.76 -11.68
CA LEU A 32 -1.99 18.75 -10.68
C LEU A 32 -2.68 18.31 -9.39
N MET A 33 -1.92 17.72 -8.47
CA MET A 33 -2.37 17.52 -7.09
C MET A 33 -2.51 18.93 -6.48
N ILE A 34 -3.69 19.53 -6.60
CA ILE A 34 -4.00 20.84 -6.05
C ILE A 34 -4.41 20.64 -4.59
N TRP A 35 -3.61 21.16 -3.67
CA TRP A 35 -3.96 21.23 -2.25
C TRP A 35 -4.12 22.69 -1.86
N PHE A 36 -5.03 22.96 -0.93
CA PHE A 36 -5.18 24.29 -0.36
C PHE A 36 -4.57 24.32 1.02
N VAL A 37 -3.72 25.31 1.28
CA VAL A 37 -3.26 25.62 2.63
C VAL A 37 -3.84 26.96 3.03
N PHE A 38 -4.42 27.01 4.22
CA PHE A 38 -4.90 28.24 4.82
C PHE A 38 -3.84 28.75 5.78
N THR A 39 -3.25 29.89 5.48
CA THR A 39 -2.30 30.58 6.36
C THR A 39 -2.73 32.01 6.54
N LEU A 40 -2.85 32.47 7.79
CA LEU A 40 -3.19 33.86 8.11
C LEU A 40 -4.47 34.37 7.40
N GLY A 41 -5.43 33.49 7.14
CA GLY A 41 -6.69 33.81 6.45
C GLY A 41 -6.63 33.79 4.91
N GLU A 42 -5.45 33.59 4.31
CA GLU A 42 -5.29 33.46 2.87
C GLU A 42 -5.38 31.99 2.42
N LYS A 43 -6.09 31.75 1.32
CA LYS A 43 -6.17 30.45 0.65
C LYS A 43 -5.06 30.33 -0.39
N ILE A 44 -4.04 29.53 -0.11
CA ILE A 44 -2.90 29.31 -1.01
C ILE A 44 -3.11 28.02 -1.79
N ILE A 45 -2.97 28.10 -3.12
CA ILE A 45 -3.01 26.95 -4.03
C ILE A 45 -1.62 26.34 -4.14
N MET A 46 -1.45 25.14 -3.61
CA MET A 46 -0.21 24.38 -3.72
C MET A 46 -0.07 23.77 -5.10
N ARG A 47 1.04 24.10 -5.77
CA ARG A 47 1.47 23.49 -7.03
C ARG A 47 2.99 23.41 -7.05
N LEU A 48 3.52 22.40 -7.73
CA LEU A 48 4.94 22.39 -8.07
C LEU A 48 5.17 23.41 -9.19
N CYS A 49 5.95 24.44 -8.90
CA CYS A 49 6.29 25.44 -9.91
C CYS A 49 7.35 24.89 -10.89
N PRO A 50 7.43 25.42 -12.12
CA PRO A 50 8.47 25.07 -13.10
C PRO A 50 9.91 25.15 -12.57
N THR A 51 10.23 26.19 -11.79
CA THR A 51 11.58 26.41 -11.23
C THR A 51 11.63 26.25 -9.72
N GLU A 52 12.85 26.05 -9.20
CA GLU A 52 13.11 25.97 -7.76
C GLU A 52 12.76 27.30 -7.08
N GLU A 53 13.16 28.44 -7.66
CA GLU A 53 12.94 29.78 -7.12
C GLU A 53 11.45 30.10 -6.97
N GLU A 54 10.64 29.75 -7.95
CA GLU A 54 9.18 29.93 -7.89
C GLU A 54 8.55 29.03 -6.82
N THR A 55 9.13 27.85 -6.58
CA THR A 55 8.67 26.93 -5.53
C THR A 55 9.05 27.46 -4.14
N VAL A 56 10.25 28.02 -3.99
CA VAL A 56 10.67 28.73 -2.77
C VAL A 56 9.74 29.88 -2.45
N ALA A 57 9.39 30.70 -3.45
CA ALA A 57 8.48 31.83 -3.26
C ALA A 57 7.09 31.37 -2.80
N LEU A 58 6.57 30.27 -3.37
CA LEU A 58 5.28 29.70 -2.97
C LEU A 58 5.33 29.15 -1.53
N LEU A 59 6.35 28.34 -1.20
CA LEU A 59 6.51 27.76 0.13
C LEU A 59 6.74 28.82 1.21
N SER A 60 7.44 29.90 0.86
CA SER A 60 7.67 31.01 1.81
C SER A 60 6.37 31.65 2.25
N LYS A 61 5.34 31.71 1.39
CA LYS A 61 4.01 32.20 1.79
C LYS A 61 3.34 31.26 2.80
N VAL A 62 3.47 29.95 2.58
CA VAL A 62 2.89 28.92 3.46
C VAL A 62 3.63 28.82 4.80
N LEU A 63 4.93 29.09 4.82
CA LEU A 63 5.78 28.94 5.99
C LEU A 63 6.07 30.28 6.68
N ASN A 64 5.15 31.25 6.58
CA ASN A 64 5.23 32.57 7.23
C ASN A 64 6.57 33.30 7.00
N GLY A 65 7.09 33.25 5.77
CA GLY A 65 8.35 33.87 5.38
C GLY A 65 9.61 33.07 5.73
N ASN A 66 9.49 31.83 6.21
CA ASN A 66 10.65 30.99 6.53
C ASN A 66 11.38 30.53 5.25
N LYS A 67 12.35 31.35 4.84
CA LYS A 67 13.14 31.14 3.62
C LYS A 67 13.99 29.87 3.67
N LEU A 68 14.64 29.59 4.80
CA LEU A 68 15.51 28.43 4.98
C LEU A 68 14.75 27.11 4.78
N ALA A 69 13.57 26.97 5.42
CA ALA A 69 12.74 25.79 5.25
C ALA A 69 12.20 25.67 3.82
N SER A 70 11.84 26.80 3.21
CA SER A 70 11.33 26.85 1.83
C SER A 70 12.38 26.43 0.80
N GLU A 71 13.61 26.94 0.92
CA GLU A 71 14.76 26.56 0.08
C GLU A 71 15.09 25.07 0.24
N ALA A 72 15.15 24.57 1.48
CA ALA A 72 15.44 23.17 1.76
C ALA A 72 14.40 22.21 1.12
N LEU A 73 13.11 22.53 1.25
CA LEU A 73 12.03 21.73 0.67
C LEU A 73 11.99 21.83 -0.86
N ALA A 74 12.13 23.03 -1.43
CA ALA A 74 12.11 23.24 -2.88
C ALA A 74 13.24 22.46 -3.56
N LYS A 75 14.44 22.50 -2.99
CA LYS A 75 15.60 21.74 -3.48
C LYS A 75 15.32 20.24 -3.58
N VAL A 76 14.74 19.63 -2.54
CA VAL A 76 14.41 18.19 -2.53
C VAL A 76 13.30 17.84 -3.53
N VAL A 77 12.30 18.71 -3.69
CA VAL A 77 11.19 18.47 -4.64
C VAL A 77 11.63 18.59 -6.10
N HIS A 78 12.61 19.45 -6.39
CA HIS A 78 13.17 19.62 -7.73
C HIS A 78 14.31 18.67 -8.08
N GLN A 79 14.93 18.05 -7.08
CA GLN A 79 16.02 17.09 -7.28
C GLN A 79 15.57 15.94 -8.18
N ASP A 80 16.27 15.71 -9.29
CA ASP A 80 16.05 14.52 -10.11
C ASP A 80 16.58 13.27 -9.37
N VAL A 81 15.77 12.22 -9.37
CA VAL A 81 16.12 10.92 -8.79
C VAL A 81 16.21 9.92 -9.94
N PHE A 82 17.18 9.01 -9.91
CA PHE A 82 17.29 7.85 -10.82
C PHE A 82 17.08 6.53 -10.05
N PHE A 83 16.30 5.62 -10.61
CA PHE A 83 15.76 4.40 -9.97
C PHE A 83 15.37 3.52 -11.13
N SER A 84 16.00 2.37 -11.19
CA SER A 84 15.85 1.35 -12.21
C SER A 84 15.64 0.05 -11.47
N ASP A 85 14.65 -0.71 -11.90
CA ASP A 85 14.44 -2.08 -11.45
C ASP A 85 14.53 -2.96 -12.71
N PRO A 86 15.56 -3.81 -12.84
CA PRO A 86 15.73 -4.65 -14.02
C PRO A 86 14.51 -5.55 -14.30
N ALA A 87 13.83 -6.00 -13.24
CA ALA A 87 12.64 -6.82 -13.40
C ALA A 87 11.46 -6.01 -13.95
N LEU A 88 11.39 -4.70 -13.69
CA LEU A 88 10.39 -3.82 -14.28
C LEU A 88 10.75 -3.41 -15.72
N GLU A 89 12.04 -3.23 -16.01
CA GLU A 89 12.52 -2.86 -17.35
C GLU A 89 12.30 -3.95 -18.41
N SER A 90 12.23 -5.21 -17.97
CA SER A 90 11.95 -6.36 -18.84
C SER A 90 10.46 -6.58 -19.13
N VAL A 91 9.59 -5.78 -18.54
CA VAL A 91 8.13 -5.93 -18.66
C VAL A 91 7.60 -5.10 -19.82
N GLU A 92 7.09 -5.77 -20.84
CA GLU A 92 6.40 -5.14 -21.95
C GLU A 92 4.88 -5.33 -21.81
N VAL A 93 4.22 -4.42 -21.09
CA VAL A 93 2.75 -4.40 -20.96
C VAL A 93 2.22 -3.03 -21.36
N SER A 94 1.25 -3.02 -22.27
CA SER A 94 0.54 -1.80 -22.68
C SER A 94 -0.85 -1.79 -22.08
N ILE A 95 -1.15 -0.80 -21.24
CA ILE A 95 -2.48 -0.60 -20.65
C ILE A 95 -3.03 0.73 -21.19
N PRO A 96 -4.26 0.78 -21.73
CA PRO A 96 -4.86 2.02 -22.20
C PRO A 96 -4.92 3.07 -21.09
N GLN A 97 -4.46 4.28 -21.35
CA GLN A 97 -4.37 5.32 -20.31
C GLN A 97 -5.76 5.84 -19.87
N ASP A 98 -6.75 5.78 -20.75
CA ASP A 98 -8.12 6.26 -20.51
C ASP A 98 -8.90 5.41 -19.49
N ILE A 99 -8.42 4.21 -19.16
CA ILE A 99 -9.02 3.35 -18.14
C ILE A 99 -8.34 3.44 -16.78
N LEU A 100 -7.31 4.28 -16.63
CA LEU A 100 -6.49 4.29 -15.42
C LEU A 100 -6.93 5.38 -14.44
N GLY A 101 -7.37 4.96 -13.25
CA GLY A 101 -7.53 5.80 -12.07
C GLY A 101 -6.36 5.59 -11.12
N ILE A 102 -5.96 6.63 -10.37
CA ILE A 102 -4.85 6.55 -9.41
C ILE A 102 -5.33 7.03 -8.04
N TRP A 103 -5.11 6.20 -7.02
CA TRP A 103 -5.23 6.56 -5.60
C TRP A 103 -3.83 6.71 -5.00
N VAL A 104 -3.62 7.78 -4.24
CA VAL A 104 -2.32 8.09 -3.62
C VAL A 104 -2.51 8.38 -2.14
N ASP A 105 -1.78 7.66 -1.29
CA ASP A 105 -1.47 8.11 0.06
C ASP A 105 -0.01 8.61 0.09
N PRO A 106 0.21 9.92 0.23
CA PRO A 106 1.56 10.47 0.20
C PRO A 106 2.42 10.05 1.39
N ILE A 107 1.82 9.84 2.58
CA ILE A 107 2.50 9.45 3.83
C ILE A 107 1.46 8.73 4.71
N ASP A 108 1.31 7.41 4.52
CA ASP A 108 0.52 6.57 5.43
C ASP A 108 1.21 6.52 6.80
N SER A 109 0.41 6.43 7.86
CA SER A 109 0.88 6.43 9.25
C SER A 109 1.50 7.76 9.70
N THR A 110 0.89 8.89 9.33
CA THR A 110 1.31 10.26 9.71
C THR A 110 1.65 10.41 11.20
N TYR A 111 0.91 9.75 12.10
CA TYR A 111 1.22 9.75 13.53
C TYR A 111 2.62 9.17 13.83
N GLN A 112 2.98 8.05 13.20
CA GLN A 112 4.30 7.44 13.39
C GLN A 112 5.40 8.29 12.73
N TYR A 113 5.11 8.88 11.57
CA TYR A 113 6.01 9.82 10.91
C TYR A 113 6.34 11.02 11.81
N ILE A 114 5.33 11.63 12.43
CA ILE A 114 5.52 12.76 13.36
C ILE A 114 6.20 12.33 14.65
N LYS A 115 5.83 11.18 15.21
CA LYS A 115 6.42 10.66 16.45
C LYS A 115 7.92 10.37 16.30
N GLY A 116 8.36 9.92 15.11
CA GLY A 116 9.78 9.84 14.76
C GLY A 116 10.58 8.78 15.53
N SER A 117 9.95 7.77 16.14
CA SER A 117 10.66 6.72 16.88
C SER A 117 11.45 5.83 15.91
N ALA A 118 12.78 5.81 16.08
CA ALA A 118 13.73 5.10 15.23
C ALA A 118 14.22 3.76 15.82
N ASP A 119 14.08 3.61 17.14
CA ASP A 119 14.70 2.60 18.00
C ASP A 119 13.74 1.45 18.40
N ILE A 120 12.56 1.39 17.79
CA ILE A 120 11.57 0.35 18.06
C ILE A 120 12.07 -0.99 17.51
N LYS A 121 12.03 -2.04 18.34
CA LYS A 121 12.39 -3.40 17.93
C LYS A 121 11.17 -4.14 17.36
N PRO A 122 11.32 -4.92 16.28
CA PRO A 122 10.24 -5.73 15.75
C PRO A 122 9.97 -6.94 16.65
N ASN A 123 8.71 -7.38 16.69
CA ASN A 123 8.33 -8.68 17.23
C ASN A 123 8.16 -9.66 16.06
N GLN A 124 9.01 -10.69 15.97
CA GLN A 124 9.01 -11.66 14.87
C GLN A 124 9.06 -11.00 13.48
N GLY A 125 9.86 -9.95 13.32
CA GLY A 125 9.98 -9.19 12.06
C GLY A 125 8.91 -8.12 11.84
N ILE A 126 7.91 -8.00 12.72
CA ILE A 126 6.82 -7.03 12.61
C ILE A 126 7.04 -5.89 13.59
N PHE A 127 7.23 -4.67 13.09
CA PHE A 127 7.31 -3.47 13.91
C PHE A 127 5.92 -3.07 14.42
N PRO A 128 5.74 -2.93 15.75
CA PRO A 128 4.46 -2.50 16.30
C PRO A 128 4.19 -1.00 16.12
N SER A 129 5.25 -0.20 16.02
CA SER A 129 5.23 1.25 15.83
C SER A 129 6.60 1.72 15.32
N GLY A 130 6.80 3.02 15.16
CA GLY A 130 8.04 3.63 14.68
C GLY A 130 8.02 4.00 13.21
N LEU A 131 9.11 4.62 12.75
CA LEU A 131 9.25 5.11 11.38
C LEU A 131 9.14 3.99 10.33
N GLN A 132 9.46 2.75 10.71
CA GLN A 132 9.26 1.57 9.86
C GLN A 132 7.80 1.36 9.48
N CYS A 133 6.83 1.85 10.26
CA CYS A 133 5.42 1.73 9.93
C CYS A 133 4.93 2.77 8.90
N VAL A 134 5.80 3.67 8.42
CA VAL A 134 5.45 4.71 7.44
C VAL A 134 5.63 4.18 6.02
N THR A 135 4.61 4.38 5.18
CA THR A 135 4.66 3.97 3.77
C THR A 135 4.13 5.06 2.85
N ILE A 136 4.56 5.04 1.60
CA ILE A 136 4.01 5.83 0.50
C ILE A 136 3.26 4.85 -0.41
N LEU A 137 1.99 5.13 -0.68
CA LEU A 137 1.11 4.22 -1.41
C LEU A 137 0.66 4.87 -2.71
N ILE A 138 0.88 4.18 -3.82
CA ILE A 138 0.39 4.58 -5.14
C ILE A 138 -0.29 3.38 -5.77
N GLY A 139 -1.62 3.40 -5.81
CA GLY A 139 -2.44 2.36 -6.42
C GLY A 139 -3.04 2.84 -7.73
N VAL A 140 -3.00 2.00 -8.75
CA VAL A 140 -3.63 2.23 -10.05
C VAL A 140 -4.74 1.20 -10.22
N TYR A 141 -5.92 1.64 -10.62
CA TYR A 141 -7.09 0.79 -10.82
C TYR A 141 -7.77 1.08 -12.15
N ASP A 142 -8.56 0.12 -12.61
CA ASP A 142 -9.43 0.26 -13.79
C ASP A 142 -10.67 1.08 -13.41
N THR A 143 -10.88 2.23 -14.05
CA THR A 143 -12.02 3.12 -13.76
C THR A 143 -13.37 2.53 -14.15
N ARG A 144 -13.40 1.55 -15.04
CA ARG A 144 -14.63 0.90 -15.52
C ARG A 144 -15.08 -0.24 -14.61
N THR A 145 -14.13 -1.01 -14.09
CA THR A 145 -14.41 -2.21 -13.28
C THR A 145 -14.13 -2.01 -11.79
N GLY A 146 -13.32 -1.01 -11.43
CA GLY A 146 -12.85 -0.77 -10.08
C GLY A 146 -11.74 -1.70 -9.61
N VAL A 147 -11.24 -2.62 -10.46
CA VAL A 147 -10.22 -3.60 -10.10
C VAL A 147 -8.85 -2.93 -10.01
N PRO A 148 -8.05 -3.16 -8.94
CA PRO A 148 -6.70 -2.61 -8.87
C PRO A 148 -5.76 -3.40 -9.79
N LEU A 149 -4.98 -2.65 -10.59
CA LEU A 149 -4.13 -3.16 -11.67
C LEU A 149 -2.64 -3.12 -11.31
N MET A 150 -2.18 -2.00 -10.74
CA MET A 150 -0.77 -1.80 -10.39
C MET A 150 -0.66 -1.15 -9.02
N GLY A 151 0.41 -1.46 -8.30
CA GLY A 151 0.65 -0.92 -6.98
C GLY A 151 2.12 -0.67 -6.73
N VAL A 152 2.40 0.42 -6.02
CA VAL A 152 3.73 0.73 -5.46
C VAL A 152 3.56 1.02 -3.98
N ILE A 153 4.34 0.33 -3.16
CA ILE A 153 4.55 0.65 -1.74
C ILE A 153 6.01 1.01 -1.58
N ASN A 154 6.31 2.24 -1.14
CA ASN A 154 7.66 2.64 -0.78
C ASN A 154 7.74 2.88 0.73
N GLN A 155 8.60 2.15 1.42
CA GLN A 155 8.87 2.27 2.84
C GLN A 155 10.14 3.12 3.01
N PRO A 156 10.05 4.41 3.39
CA PRO A 156 11.22 5.30 3.37
C PRO A 156 12.26 4.95 4.44
N PHE A 157 11.83 4.33 5.54
CA PHE A 157 12.60 4.13 6.76
C PHE A 157 12.70 2.63 7.10
N VAL A 158 13.54 1.87 6.41
CA VAL A 158 13.71 0.42 6.67
C VAL A 158 14.86 0.17 7.63
N SER A 159 16.03 0.69 7.28
CA SER A 159 17.24 0.55 8.10
C SER A 159 17.94 1.90 8.24
N GLN A 160 18.48 2.15 9.42
CA GLN A 160 19.25 3.34 9.71
C GLN A 160 20.71 2.96 9.92
N ASP A 161 21.61 3.65 9.24
CA ASP A 161 23.04 3.57 9.52
C ASP A 161 23.33 4.38 10.79
N LEU A 162 23.79 3.73 11.87
CA LEU A 162 23.99 4.37 13.17
C LEU A 162 25.15 5.38 13.20
N ASN A 163 26.08 5.31 12.24
CA ASN A 163 27.21 6.22 12.17
C ASN A 163 26.84 7.51 11.43
N THR A 164 26.10 7.38 10.33
CA THR A 164 25.71 8.52 9.46
C THR A 164 24.32 9.05 9.76
N LEU A 165 23.53 8.33 10.56
CA LEU A 165 22.11 8.55 10.86
C LEU A 165 21.20 8.54 9.62
N ARG A 166 21.71 8.11 8.46
CA ARG A 166 20.96 8.06 7.21
C ARG A 166 20.07 6.83 7.15
N TRP A 167 18.87 7.05 6.63
CA TRP A 167 17.92 5.98 6.36
C TRP A 167 18.07 5.43 4.96
N LYS A 168 17.91 4.11 4.85
CA LYS A 168 17.69 3.41 3.59
C LYS A 168 16.25 2.90 3.57
N GLY A 169 15.56 3.21 2.47
CA GLY A 169 14.20 2.74 2.21
C GLY A 169 14.18 1.48 1.35
N GLN A 170 12.98 0.95 1.14
CA GLN A 170 12.73 -0.17 0.23
C GLN A 170 11.44 0.07 -0.56
N CYS A 171 11.46 -0.28 -1.85
CA CYS A 171 10.32 -0.15 -2.73
C CYS A 171 9.80 -1.53 -3.16
N TYR A 172 8.48 -1.68 -3.15
CA TYR A 172 7.76 -2.87 -3.58
C TYR A 172 6.76 -2.48 -4.65
N TRP A 173 6.61 -3.33 -5.66
CA TRP A 173 5.66 -3.09 -6.74
C TRP A 173 5.05 -4.39 -7.26
N GLY A 174 3.90 -4.25 -7.92
CA GLY A 174 3.19 -5.37 -8.54
C GLY A 174 2.24 -4.91 -9.63
N LEU A 175 2.02 -5.77 -10.62
CA LEU A 175 1.10 -5.57 -11.74
C LEU A 175 0.31 -6.86 -11.97
N SER A 176 -1.01 -6.71 -12.10
CA SER A 176 -1.96 -7.76 -12.45
C SER A 176 -2.87 -7.23 -13.58
N TYR A 177 -2.62 -7.66 -14.82
CA TYR A 177 -3.36 -7.22 -15.99
C TYR A 177 -3.46 -8.32 -17.05
N LEU A 178 -4.69 -8.68 -17.44
CA LEU A 178 -4.98 -9.69 -18.49
C LEU A 178 -4.17 -11.00 -18.36
N GLY A 179 -4.06 -11.53 -17.15
CA GLY A 179 -3.33 -12.78 -16.86
C GLY A 179 -1.83 -12.60 -16.63
N THR A 180 -1.26 -11.45 -16.97
CA THR A 180 0.11 -11.09 -16.59
C THR A 180 0.14 -10.69 -15.13
N ASN A 181 0.89 -11.43 -14.32
CA ASN A 181 1.06 -11.18 -12.89
C ASN A 181 2.55 -11.15 -12.56
N ILE A 182 3.03 -9.99 -12.12
CA ILE A 182 4.45 -9.74 -11.83
C ILE A 182 4.59 -8.89 -10.57
N HIS A 183 5.64 -9.11 -9.80
CA HIS A 183 5.90 -8.34 -8.59
C HIS A 183 7.38 -8.32 -8.22
N SER A 184 7.79 -7.31 -7.45
CA SER A 184 9.20 -7.07 -7.06
C SER A 184 9.83 -8.15 -6.17
N LEU A 185 9.02 -9.02 -5.58
CA LEU A 185 9.50 -10.14 -4.75
C LEU A 185 9.82 -11.42 -5.55
N LEU A 186 9.66 -11.42 -6.88
CA LEU A 186 10.08 -12.56 -7.70
C LEU A 186 11.62 -12.60 -7.73
N PRO A 187 12.25 -13.77 -7.54
CA PRO A 187 13.66 -13.90 -7.89
C PRO A 187 13.83 -13.60 -9.39
N PRO A 188 14.91 -12.92 -9.81
CA PRO A 188 15.18 -12.71 -11.22
C PRO A 188 15.17 -14.07 -11.93
N VAL A 189 14.46 -14.17 -13.06
CA VAL A 189 14.44 -15.37 -13.90
C VAL A 189 15.87 -15.66 -14.31
N SER A 190 16.55 -16.57 -13.61
CA SER A 190 17.80 -17.13 -14.07
C SER A 190 17.49 -17.99 -15.29
N THR A 191 18.10 -17.62 -16.40
CA THR A 191 18.27 -18.47 -17.56
C THR A 191 18.73 -19.85 -17.11
N ARG A 192 18.14 -20.89 -17.71
CA ARG A 192 18.43 -22.31 -17.45
C ARG A 192 19.94 -22.56 -17.35
N SER A 193 20.46 -22.66 -16.14
CA SER A 193 21.72 -23.33 -15.85
C SER A 193 21.54 -24.19 -14.60
N ASN A 194 21.62 -25.51 -14.78
CA ASN A 194 21.74 -26.48 -13.72
C ASN A 194 22.95 -26.13 -12.84
N SER A 195 22.69 -25.50 -11.70
CA SER A 195 23.57 -25.56 -10.54
C SER A 195 22.71 -25.32 -9.31
N GLU A 196 22.46 -26.39 -8.58
CA GLU A 196 21.78 -26.39 -7.29
C GLU A 196 22.61 -25.60 -6.27
N THR A 197 22.21 -24.36 -6.04
CA THR A 197 22.57 -23.65 -4.82
C THR A 197 21.27 -23.22 -4.16
N GLN A 198 20.77 -24.10 -3.30
CA GLN A 198 19.64 -23.85 -2.41
C GLN A 198 19.93 -22.59 -1.58
N SER A 199 19.44 -21.46 -2.05
CA SER A 199 19.40 -20.23 -1.27
C SER A 199 18.34 -20.43 -0.20
N GLN A 200 18.77 -20.30 1.06
CA GLN A 200 17.98 -20.49 2.27
C GLN A 200 16.68 -19.69 2.19
N VAL A 201 15.61 -20.37 1.77
CA VAL A 201 14.24 -20.03 2.14
C VAL A 201 14.25 -20.02 3.66
N THR A 202 13.95 -18.87 4.25
CA THR A 202 13.69 -18.72 5.67
C THR A 202 12.74 -19.84 6.07
N GLN A 203 13.29 -20.81 6.80
CA GLN A 203 12.52 -21.91 7.34
C GLN A 203 11.33 -21.29 8.08
N LYS A 204 10.12 -21.71 7.72
CA LYS A 204 9.00 -21.59 8.65
C LYS A 204 9.53 -22.10 9.99
N PRO A 205 9.39 -21.36 11.10
CA PRO A 205 9.58 -22.00 12.39
C PRO A 205 8.64 -23.19 12.36
N SER A 206 9.21 -24.39 12.47
CA SER A 206 8.50 -25.60 12.76
C SER A 206 7.85 -25.40 14.12
N SER A 207 6.72 -24.69 14.13
CA SER A 207 5.89 -24.56 15.31
C SER A 207 5.07 -25.83 15.38
N GLU A 208 5.49 -26.72 16.24
CA GLU A 208 4.66 -27.72 16.93
C GLU A 208 3.53 -27.01 17.73
N GLY A 209 2.72 -26.21 17.05
CA GLY A 209 1.67 -25.38 17.66
C GLY A 209 0.32 -25.64 16.99
N SER A 210 -0.75 -25.70 17.78
CA SER A 210 -2.13 -25.96 17.35
C SER A 210 -2.73 -24.88 16.43
N HIS A 211 -2.02 -23.77 16.18
CA HIS A 211 -2.53 -22.59 15.48
C HIS A 211 -1.75 -22.33 14.17
N PRO A 212 -2.37 -22.56 12.99
CA PRO A 212 -1.65 -22.53 11.71
C PRO A 212 -1.51 -21.13 11.10
N PHE A 213 -2.15 -20.11 11.67
CA PHE A 213 -2.24 -18.77 11.08
C PHE A 213 -1.53 -17.71 11.92
N ALA A 214 -0.96 -16.71 11.25
CA ALA A 214 -0.53 -15.44 11.83
C ALA A 214 -1.38 -14.29 11.29
N ALA A 215 -1.80 -13.38 12.18
CA ALA A 215 -2.57 -12.21 11.82
C ALA A 215 -1.92 -10.92 12.31
N VAL A 216 -2.05 -9.84 11.56
CA VAL A 216 -1.75 -8.47 12.02
C VAL A 216 -3.03 -7.66 12.15
N ILE A 217 -3.13 -6.84 13.20
CA ILE A 217 -4.28 -5.99 13.51
C ILE A 217 -3.87 -4.60 13.96
N SER A 218 -4.82 -3.66 13.93
CA SER A 218 -4.67 -2.38 14.62
C SER A 218 -4.71 -2.56 16.15
N THR A 219 -4.09 -1.64 16.88
CA THR A 219 -4.24 -1.58 18.34
C THR A 219 -5.68 -1.31 18.77
N SER A 220 -6.42 -0.55 17.95
CA SER A 220 -7.82 -0.15 18.15
C SER A 220 -8.85 -1.18 17.70
N GLU A 221 -8.44 -2.39 17.33
CA GLU A 221 -9.35 -3.44 16.84
C GLU A 221 -10.40 -3.84 17.89
N LYS A 222 -11.59 -4.31 17.47
CA LYS A 222 -12.69 -4.71 18.36
C LYS A 222 -12.31 -5.92 19.21
N GLU A 223 -12.74 -5.94 20.47
CA GLU A 223 -12.43 -7.04 21.40
C GLU A 223 -13.02 -8.38 20.95
N ALA A 224 -14.17 -8.39 20.27
CA ALA A 224 -14.73 -9.60 19.68
C ALA A 224 -13.80 -10.21 18.61
N ILE A 225 -13.25 -9.38 17.72
CA ILE A 225 -12.30 -9.80 16.68
C ILE A 225 -10.99 -10.26 17.31
N LYS A 226 -10.44 -9.50 18.27
CA LYS A 226 -9.25 -9.90 19.03
C LYS A 226 -9.44 -11.25 19.72
N GLY A 227 -10.58 -11.46 20.40
CA GLY A 227 -10.91 -12.71 21.09
C GLY A 227 -10.98 -13.90 20.14
N ALA A 228 -11.63 -13.74 18.98
CA ALA A 228 -11.69 -14.79 17.97
C ALA A 228 -10.30 -15.08 17.37
N LEU A 229 -9.53 -14.05 17.04
CA LEU A 229 -8.17 -14.20 16.52
C LEU A 229 -7.24 -14.91 17.50
N SER A 230 -7.32 -14.63 18.80
CA SER A 230 -6.52 -15.34 19.81
C SER A 230 -6.82 -16.83 19.83
N ARG A 231 -8.05 -17.27 19.52
CA ARG A 231 -8.40 -18.68 19.40
C ARG A 231 -7.93 -19.30 18.08
N VAL A 232 -7.88 -18.53 16.99
CA VAL A 232 -7.46 -19.01 15.66
C VAL A 232 -5.94 -19.05 15.53
N CYS A 233 -5.26 -17.97 15.94
CA CYS A 233 -3.84 -17.69 15.71
C CYS A 233 -2.97 -17.85 16.97
N GLY A 234 -3.58 -18.03 18.15
CA GLY A 234 -2.84 -18.10 19.41
C GLY A 234 -2.04 -16.81 19.66
N GLU A 235 -0.76 -16.96 19.99
CA GLU A 235 0.17 -15.85 20.22
C GLU A 235 0.61 -15.14 18.93
N ARG A 236 0.26 -15.67 17.74
CA ARG A 236 0.65 -15.10 16.44
C ARG A 236 -0.32 -14.01 15.97
N VAL A 237 -0.84 -13.22 16.90
CA VAL A 237 -1.63 -12.01 16.64
C VAL A 237 -0.77 -10.78 16.94
N PHE A 238 -0.31 -10.11 15.90
CA PHE A 238 0.58 -8.97 16.00
C PHE A 238 -0.19 -7.65 15.90
N ARG A 239 0.24 -6.66 16.66
CA ARG A 239 -0.28 -5.28 16.55
C ARG A 239 0.72 -4.45 15.78
N ALA A 240 0.25 -3.66 14.82
CA ALA A 240 1.10 -2.73 14.07
C ALA A 240 0.37 -1.44 13.65
N ALA A 241 1.11 -0.34 13.63
CA ALA A 241 0.66 0.93 13.07
C ALA A 241 0.76 0.95 11.52
N GLY A 242 0.10 1.91 10.86
CA GLY A 242 0.11 2.09 9.40
C GLY A 242 -0.75 1.09 8.64
N ALA A 243 -1.70 1.55 7.85
CA ALA A 243 -2.58 0.66 7.08
C ALA A 243 -1.81 0.01 5.91
N GLY A 244 -0.97 0.80 5.24
CA GLY A 244 -0.06 0.34 4.21
C GLY A 244 0.99 -0.62 4.76
N TYR A 245 1.57 -0.33 5.93
CA TYR A 245 2.56 -1.22 6.56
C TYR A 245 1.97 -2.58 6.97
N LYS A 246 0.76 -2.62 7.55
CA LYS A 246 0.08 -3.88 7.86
C LYS A 246 -0.17 -4.73 6.61
N SER A 247 -0.60 -4.08 5.53
CA SER A 247 -0.78 -4.76 4.24
C SER A 247 0.56 -5.25 3.66
N LEU A 248 1.64 -4.47 3.83
CA LEU A 248 2.99 -4.87 3.44
C LEU A 248 3.47 -6.11 4.22
N CYS A 249 3.10 -6.28 5.51
CA CYS A 249 3.42 -7.49 6.24
C CYS A 249 2.81 -8.76 5.60
N VAL A 250 1.61 -8.65 5.01
CA VAL A 250 0.99 -9.75 4.24
C VAL A 250 1.73 -9.98 2.92
N VAL A 251 2.03 -8.90 2.19
CA VAL A 251 2.81 -8.96 0.92
C VAL A 251 4.16 -9.67 1.13
N LEU A 252 4.86 -9.33 2.21
CA LEU A 252 6.16 -9.94 2.56
C LEU A 252 6.04 -11.36 3.13
N GLY A 253 4.82 -11.84 3.44
CA GLY A 253 4.60 -13.13 4.09
C GLY A 253 5.08 -13.20 5.53
N LEU A 254 5.17 -12.06 6.23
CA LEU A 254 5.45 -12.01 7.67
C LEU A 254 4.23 -12.47 8.48
N VAL A 255 3.04 -12.22 7.96
CA VAL A 255 1.75 -12.73 8.46
C VAL A 255 0.94 -13.30 7.30
N ASP A 256 -0.02 -14.18 7.61
CA ASP A 256 -0.92 -14.74 6.61
C ASP A 256 -2.09 -13.78 6.31
N ILE A 257 -2.56 -13.06 7.34
CA ILE A 257 -3.76 -12.24 7.29
C ILE A 257 -3.52 -10.86 7.90
N TYR A 258 -4.02 -9.81 7.26
CA TYR A 258 -4.31 -8.52 7.90
C TYR A 258 -5.82 -8.34 7.96
N ILE A 259 -6.36 -8.15 9.17
CA ILE A 259 -7.78 -7.87 9.38
C ILE A 259 -7.96 -6.50 10.05
N PHE A 260 -8.99 -5.79 9.61
CA PHE A 260 -9.41 -4.51 10.18
C PHE A 260 -10.94 -4.42 10.15
N SER A 261 -11.58 -4.19 11.30
CA SER A 261 -13.06 -4.24 11.37
C SER A 261 -13.79 -2.90 11.45
N GLU A 262 -13.07 -1.79 11.35
CA GLU A 262 -13.66 -0.45 11.36
C GLU A 262 -13.70 0.17 9.96
N ASP A 263 -14.48 1.25 9.83
CA ASP A 263 -14.71 1.96 8.58
C ASP A 263 -13.69 3.09 8.32
N THR A 264 -12.56 3.09 9.05
CA THR A 264 -11.57 4.18 9.04
C THR A 264 -10.34 3.89 8.16
N THR A 265 -10.48 2.97 7.21
CA THR A 265 -9.56 2.84 6.08
C THR A 265 -10.25 3.29 4.80
N PHE A 266 -9.49 3.81 3.85
CA PHE A 266 -10.01 4.39 2.62
C PHE A 266 -9.40 3.73 1.38
N LYS A 267 -9.88 4.12 0.19
CA LYS A 267 -9.37 3.60 -1.09
C LYS A 267 -7.85 3.79 -1.26
N TRP A 268 -7.29 4.92 -0.81
CA TRP A 268 -5.86 5.18 -0.89
C TRP A 268 -5.01 4.32 0.05
N ASP A 269 -5.56 3.85 1.18
CA ASP A 269 -4.84 2.99 2.12
C ASP A 269 -4.64 1.56 1.59
N SER A 270 -5.56 1.10 0.72
CA SER A 270 -5.62 -0.31 0.31
C SER A 270 -5.28 -0.55 -1.16
N CYS A 271 -5.53 0.40 -2.07
CA CYS A 271 -5.43 0.16 -3.53
C CYS A 271 -4.04 -0.34 -3.96
N ALA A 272 -2.97 0.27 -3.47
CA ALA A 272 -1.60 -0.10 -3.84
C ALA A 272 -1.27 -1.53 -3.39
N ALA A 273 -1.52 -1.83 -2.13
CA ALA A 273 -1.24 -3.15 -1.57
C ALA A 273 -2.13 -4.23 -2.17
N HIS A 274 -3.40 -3.93 -2.43
CA HIS A 274 -4.32 -4.85 -3.08
C HIS A 274 -3.84 -5.23 -4.48
N ALA A 275 -3.37 -4.28 -5.29
CA ALA A 275 -2.80 -4.58 -6.61
C ALA A 275 -1.59 -5.54 -6.52
N ILE A 276 -0.70 -5.32 -5.54
CA ILE A 276 0.46 -6.20 -5.33
C ILE A 276 0.00 -7.60 -4.90
N LEU A 277 -0.94 -7.70 -3.94
CA LEU A 277 -1.48 -8.98 -3.49
C LEU A 277 -2.15 -9.76 -4.63
N ARG A 278 -2.88 -9.09 -5.53
CA ARG A 278 -3.48 -9.72 -6.71
C ARG A 278 -2.43 -10.33 -7.64
N ALA A 279 -1.33 -9.63 -7.88
CA ALA A 279 -0.21 -10.16 -8.65
C ALA A 279 0.44 -11.41 -8.00
N MET A 280 0.17 -11.67 -6.72
CA MET A 280 0.65 -12.84 -5.97
C MET A 280 -0.39 -13.96 -5.85
N GLY A 281 -1.58 -13.79 -6.42
CA GLY A 281 -2.72 -14.72 -6.26
C GLY A 281 -3.56 -14.50 -4.99
N GLY A 282 -3.36 -13.38 -4.30
CA GLY A 282 -4.14 -12.94 -3.16
C GLY A 282 -5.10 -11.80 -3.51
N GLY A 283 -5.49 -11.03 -2.49
CA GLY A 283 -6.41 -9.91 -2.66
C GLY A 283 -6.71 -9.17 -1.36
N MET A 284 -7.73 -8.31 -1.43
CA MET A 284 -8.35 -7.70 -0.25
C MET A 284 -9.86 -7.78 -0.40
N VAL A 285 -10.51 -8.37 0.60
CA VAL A 285 -11.96 -8.58 0.63
C VAL A 285 -12.63 -7.71 1.70
N ASP A 286 -13.89 -7.40 1.48
CA ASP A 286 -14.76 -6.77 2.49
C ASP A 286 -15.02 -7.75 3.65
N LEU A 287 -14.62 -7.37 4.87
CA LEU A 287 -14.74 -8.24 6.03
C LEU A 287 -16.22 -8.54 6.35
N LYS A 288 -17.07 -7.51 6.37
CA LYS A 288 -18.48 -7.66 6.72
C LYS A 288 -19.19 -8.58 5.73
N GLN A 289 -18.97 -8.38 4.43
CA GLN A 289 -19.55 -9.24 3.41
C GLN A 289 -19.04 -10.69 3.52
N CYS A 290 -17.77 -10.90 3.87
CA CYS A 290 -17.26 -12.25 4.16
C CYS A 290 -17.97 -12.91 5.35
N LEU A 291 -18.27 -12.14 6.40
CA LEU A 291 -18.94 -12.66 7.60
C LEU A 291 -20.43 -12.94 7.37
N GLU A 292 -21.07 -12.21 6.47
CA GLU A 292 -22.50 -12.34 6.12
C GLU A 292 -22.73 -13.30 4.94
N ARG A 293 -21.67 -13.78 4.28
CA ARG A 293 -21.74 -14.65 3.11
C ARG A 293 -22.37 -15.99 3.47
N ASN A 294 -23.40 -16.36 2.71
CA ASN A 294 -23.98 -17.70 2.76
C ASN A 294 -22.98 -18.70 2.13
N PRO A 295 -22.68 -19.85 2.75
CA PRO A 295 -21.85 -20.90 2.17
C PRO A 295 -22.24 -21.33 0.75
N ASP A 296 -23.52 -21.20 0.40
CA ASP A 296 -24.07 -21.56 -0.93
C ASP A 296 -23.99 -20.43 -1.98
N ALA A 297 -23.56 -19.22 -1.58
CA ALA A 297 -23.55 -18.04 -2.45
C ALA A 297 -22.22 -17.91 -3.21
N GLY A 298 -22.19 -18.46 -4.44
CA GLY A 298 -21.16 -18.22 -5.46
C GLY A 298 -19.73 -18.61 -5.06
N LEU A 299 -18.82 -18.68 -6.03
CA LEU A 299 -17.39 -18.94 -5.76
C LEU A 299 -16.62 -17.67 -5.41
N ASP A 300 -17.03 -16.52 -5.96
CA ASP A 300 -16.21 -15.31 -5.91
C ASP A 300 -16.26 -14.61 -4.55
N LEU A 301 -15.08 -14.35 -4.00
CA LEU A 301 -14.90 -13.56 -2.79
C LEU A 301 -15.23 -12.08 -3.03
N PRO A 302 -15.81 -11.36 -2.04
CA PRO A 302 -16.21 -9.96 -2.18
C PRO A 302 -14.98 -9.02 -2.14
N GLN A 303 -14.26 -8.94 -3.26
CA GLN A 303 -13.07 -8.09 -3.40
C GLN A 303 -13.42 -6.60 -3.25
N LEU A 304 -12.52 -5.83 -2.66
CA LEU A 304 -12.63 -4.37 -2.64
C LEU A 304 -12.52 -3.80 -4.06
N VAL A 305 -13.39 -2.84 -4.37
CA VAL A 305 -13.36 -2.05 -5.61
C VAL A 305 -13.08 -0.58 -5.33
N TYR A 306 -12.51 0.12 -6.33
CA TYR A 306 -11.90 1.45 -6.15
C TYR A 306 -12.54 2.59 -6.96
N HIS A 307 -13.50 2.26 -7.83
CA HIS A 307 -14.21 3.21 -8.71
C HIS A 307 -15.51 3.80 -8.13
N VAL A 308 -16.12 3.13 -7.15
CA VAL A 308 -17.41 3.52 -6.56
C VAL A 308 -17.23 4.01 -5.13
N GLY A 309 -17.95 5.08 -4.80
CA GLY A 309 -18.07 5.59 -3.45
C GLY A 309 -19.26 4.98 -2.72
N ASN A 310 -19.26 5.07 -1.40
CA ASN A 310 -20.37 4.62 -0.55
C ASN A 310 -21.59 5.52 -0.73
N GLU A 311 -22.73 4.93 -1.07
CA GLU A 311 -24.00 5.66 -1.19
C GLU A 311 -24.37 6.35 0.13
N GLY A 312 -24.89 7.58 0.03
CA GLY A 312 -25.34 8.37 1.17
C GLY A 312 -24.23 8.91 2.09
N ALA A 313 -22.95 8.59 1.84
CA ALA A 313 -21.83 9.17 2.58
C ALA A 313 -21.39 10.51 1.95
N ALA A 314 -20.93 11.44 2.79
CA ALA A 314 -20.46 12.75 2.36
C ALA A 314 -18.96 12.91 2.63
N GLY A 315 -18.31 13.77 1.85
CA GLY A 315 -16.89 14.10 2.04
C GLY A 315 -15.97 12.89 1.88
N VAL A 316 -15.03 12.73 2.82
CA VAL A 316 -14.00 11.69 2.78
C VAL A 316 -14.59 10.28 2.98
N ASP A 317 -15.68 10.17 3.75
CA ASP A 317 -16.34 8.88 4.06
C ASP A 317 -16.97 8.21 2.84
N GLN A 318 -17.17 8.96 1.75
CA GLN A 318 -17.54 8.41 0.45
C GLN A 318 -16.54 7.36 -0.02
N TRP A 319 -15.27 7.47 0.35
CA TRP A 319 -14.19 6.60 -0.13
C TRP A 319 -13.70 5.62 0.94
N ALA A 320 -14.42 5.49 2.06
CA ALA A 320 -14.12 4.53 3.11
C ALA A 320 -14.34 3.08 2.64
N ASN A 321 -13.53 2.14 3.15
CA ASN A 321 -13.80 0.71 3.06
C ASN A 321 -14.75 0.33 4.21
N LYS A 322 -16.05 0.60 4.01
CA LYS A 322 -17.09 0.27 4.99
C LYS A 322 -17.14 -1.24 5.22
N GLY A 323 -17.42 -1.64 6.45
CA GLY A 323 -17.45 -3.05 6.86
C GLY A 323 -16.06 -3.63 7.18
N GLY A 324 -14.99 -2.85 7.02
CA GLY A 324 -13.63 -3.31 7.23
C GLY A 324 -13.09 -4.16 6.08
N LEU A 325 -11.91 -4.74 6.27
CA LEU A 325 -11.22 -5.52 5.24
C LEU A 325 -10.43 -6.70 5.80
N ILE A 326 -10.18 -7.66 4.93
CA ILE A 326 -9.18 -8.72 5.11
C ILE A 326 -8.23 -8.70 3.92
N ALA A 327 -6.94 -8.51 4.16
CA ALA A 327 -5.90 -8.69 3.16
C ALA A 327 -5.22 -10.04 3.33
N TYR A 328 -4.97 -10.73 2.21
CA TYR A 328 -4.47 -12.09 2.19
C TYR A 328 -3.63 -12.34 0.94
N ARG A 329 -2.69 -13.28 1.03
CA ARG A 329 -1.82 -13.67 -0.10
C ARG A 329 -2.27 -14.93 -0.83
N SER A 330 -3.06 -15.78 -0.18
CA SER A 330 -3.55 -17.04 -0.75
C SER A 330 -5.03 -17.24 -0.42
N GLU A 331 -5.85 -17.38 -1.45
CA GLU A 331 -7.29 -17.63 -1.31
C GLU A 331 -7.59 -18.89 -0.49
N LYS A 332 -6.84 -19.96 -0.72
CA LYS A 332 -6.94 -21.20 0.08
C LYS A 332 -6.68 -20.95 1.57
N GLN A 333 -5.72 -20.09 1.91
CA GLN A 333 -5.46 -19.75 3.32
C GLN A 333 -6.57 -18.88 3.89
N LEU A 334 -7.12 -17.94 3.11
CA LEU A 334 -8.24 -17.10 3.54
C LEU A 334 -9.47 -17.94 3.87
N GLU A 335 -9.87 -18.86 2.98
CA GLU A 335 -11.06 -19.70 3.20
C GLU A 335 -10.89 -20.59 4.45
N ALA A 336 -9.71 -21.21 4.61
CA ALA A 336 -9.40 -21.99 5.81
C ALA A 336 -9.39 -21.13 7.09
N PHE A 337 -8.97 -19.87 6.99
CA PHE A 337 -8.98 -18.92 8.10
C PHE A 337 -10.40 -18.47 8.46
N LEU A 338 -11.22 -18.08 7.47
CA LEU A 338 -12.61 -17.66 7.65
C LEU A 338 -13.45 -18.76 8.29
N GLY A 339 -13.28 -20.01 7.84
CA GLY A 339 -13.97 -21.17 8.43
C GLY A 339 -13.70 -21.34 9.93
N ARG A 340 -12.49 -21.01 10.42
CA ARG A 340 -12.17 -21.04 11.86
C ARG A 340 -12.60 -19.76 12.58
N LEU A 341 -12.48 -18.61 11.93
CA LEU A 341 -12.85 -17.33 12.53
C LEU A 341 -14.35 -17.28 12.84
N LEU A 342 -15.20 -17.72 11.91
CA LEU A 342 -16.65 -17.74 12.07
C LEU A 342 -17.12 -18.61 13.25
N GLN A 343 -16.46 -19.77 13.47
CA GLN A 343 -16.73 -20.65 14.62
C GLN A 343 -16.49 -19.97 15.97
N HIS A 344 -15.63 -18.95 16.02
CA HIS A 344 -15.28 -18.24 17.25
C HIS A 344 -15.95 -16.86 17.37
N LEU A 345 -16.57 -16.36 16.31
CA LEU A 345 -17.39 -15.15 16.32
C LEU A 345 -18.87 -15.43 16.61
N ALA A 346 -19.35 -16.64 16.34
CA ALA A 346 -20.69 -17.05 16.73
C ALA A 346 -20.85 -16.97 18.27
N PRO A 347 -21.97 -16.44 18.78
CA PRO A 347 -22.24 -16.51 20.21
C PRO A 347 -22.20 -17.99 20.61
N VAL A 348 -21.34 -18.33 21.57
CA VAL A 348 -21.33 -19.66 22.19
C VAL A 348 -22.76 -19.91 22.64
N ALA A 349 -23.47 -20.84 21.99
CA ALA A 349 -24.75 -21.31 22.48
C ALA A 349 -24.51 -21.71 23.94
N THR A 350 -25.13 -20.97 24.85
CA THR A 350 -25.14 -21.33 26.27
C THR A 350 -25.84 -22.68 26.36
N HIS A 351 -25.03 -23.74 26.35
CA HIS A 351 -25.48 -25.06 26.77
C HIS A 351 -25.74 -24.96 28.27
N THR A 352 -27.01 -24.69 28.61
CA THR A 352 -27.60 -24.96 29.93
C THR A 352 -27.65 -26.45 30.19
#